data_AF-A0A268RU58-F1
#
_entry.id   AF-A0A268RU58-F1
#
_cell.length_a   1.000
_cell.length_b   1.000
_cell.length_c   1.000
_cell.angle_alpha   90.00
_cell.angle_beta   90.00
_cell.angle_gamma   90.00
#
_symmetry.space_group_name_H-M   'P 1'
#
loop_
_entity.id
_entity.type
_entity.pdbx_description
1 polymer ?
#
loop_
_entity_poly.entity_id
_entity_poly.type
_entity_poly.pdbx_seq_one_letter_code
_entity_poly.pdbx_strand_id
1 'polypeptide(L)' 'MKLKPFIVFGLVGFFAGVSISLFDPKVFHNVLGGAIIANTGMEIFFNLARYGVLGAATALVFVLAYQLKPKENVR' A
#
# COMPACT_ATOMS: atom_id res chain seq x y z
N MET A 1 8.37 -19.26 8.49
CA MET A 1 8.45 -18.36 7.32
C MET A 1 9.81 -17.69 7.30
N LYS A 2 10.45 -17.51 6.13
CA LYS A 2 11.68 -16.69 6.06
C LYS A 2 11.26 -15.23 6.24
N LEU A 3 11.63 -14.61 7.35
CA LEU A 3 11.24 -13.24 7.70
C LEU A 3 11.74 -12.22 6.67
N LYS A 4 12.93 -12.45 6.10
CA LYS A 4 13.57 -11.58 5.10
C LYS A 4 12.69 -11.31 3.86
N PRO A 5 12.23 -12.31 3.09
CA PRO A 5 11.39 -12.05 1.92
C PRO A 5 10.04 -11.42 2.28
N PHE A 6 9.43 -11.78 3.41
CA PHE A 6 8.16 -11.18 3.84
C PHE A 6 8.26 -9.66 4.03
N ILE A 7 9.31 -9.20 4.73
CA ILE A 7 9.58 -7.77 4.93
C ILE A 7 9.87 -7.07 3.59
N VAL A 8 10.67 -7.69 2.72
CA VAL A 8 11.02 -7.12 1.40
C VAL A 8 9.79 -6.92 0.53
N PHE A 9 8.91 -7.91 0.43
CA PHE A 9 7.67 -7.77 -0.35
C PHE A 9 6.71 -6.75 0.27
N GLY A 10 6.65 -6.64 1.60
CA GLY A 10 5.89 -5.60 2.28
C GLY A 10 6.37 -4.19 1.91
N LEU A 11 7.69 -3.96 1.91
CA LEU A 11 8.27 -2.68 1.49
C LEU A 11 8.01 -2.37 0.01
N VAL A 12 8.18 -3.35 -0.88
CA VAL A 12 7.88 -3.19 -2.31
C VAL A 12 6.41 -2.83 -2.53
N GLY A 13 5.49 -3.53 -1.86
CA GLY A 13 4.06 -3.22 -1.91
C GLY A 13 3.74 -1.84 -1.37
N PHE A 14 4.42 -1.42 -0.29
CA PHE A 14 4.28 -0.08 0.27
C PHE A 14 4.67 1.01 -0.72
N PHE A 15 5.88 0.92 -1.31
CA PHE A 15 6.35 1.90 -2.29
C PHE A 15 5.48 1.93 -3.55
N ALA A 16 5.02 0.77 -4.03
CA ALA A 16 4.08 0.70 -5.15
C ALA A 16 2.76 1.41 -4.83
N GLY A 17 2.18 1.16 -3.65
CA GLY A 17 0.96 1.80 -3.18
C GLY A 17 1.09 3.32 -3.07
N VAL A 18 2.17 3.79 -2.45
CA VAL A 18 2.48 5.23 -2.38
C VAL A 18 2.66 5.84 -3.77
N SER A 19 3.41 5.17 -4.66
CA SER A 19 3.65 5.68 -6.02
C SER A 19 2.36 5.81 -6.83
N ILE A 20 1.46 4.83 -6.74
CA ILE A 20 0.15 4.88 -7.42
C ILE A 20 -0.71 6.02 -6.86
N SER A 21 -0.65 6.27 -5.56
CA SER A 21 -1.42 7.34 -4.92
C SER A 21 -1.05 8.74 -5.42
N LEU A 22 0.19 8.95 -5.89
CA LEU A 22 0.62 10.22 -6.47
C LEU A 22 -0.09 10.55 -7.80
N PHE A 23 -0.71 9.56 -8.45
CA PHE A 23 -1.47 9.74 -9.68
C PHE A 23 -2.99 9.82 -9.46
N ASP A 24 -3.47 9.60 -8.23
CA ASP A 24 -4.90 9.70 -7.91
C ASP A 24 -5.22 11.11 -7.40
N PRO A 25 -5.95 11.95 -8.17
CA PRO A 25 -6.26 13.32 -7.76
C PRO A 25 -7.10 13.39 -6.47
N LYS A 26 -7.78 12.30 -6.08
CA LYS A 26 -8.53 12.23 -4.81
C LYS A 26 -7.62 12.24 -3.58
N VAL A 27 -6.35 11.93 -3.74
CA VAL A 27 -5.35 12.00 -2.67
C VAL A 27 -5.04 13.45 -2.30
N PHE A 28 -5.12 14.35 -3.29
CA PHE A 28 -4.77 15.76 -3.16
C PHE A 28 -5.98 16.68 -3.02
N HIS A 29 -7.16 16.24 -3.45
CA HIS A 29 -8.40 17.02 -3.36
C HIS A 29 -9.29 16.51 -2.24
N ASN A 30 -9.38 17.28 -1.16
CA ASN A 30 -10.53 17.22 -0.27
C ASN A 30 -11.67 18.02 -0.90
N VAL A 31 -12.64 17.33 -1.49
CA VAL A 31 -13.90 17.95 -1.91
C VAL A 31 -14.78 18.13 -0.67
N LEU A 32 -14.38 19.03 0.23
CA LEU A 32 -15.23 19.57 1.28
C LEU A 32 -15.26 21.08 1.05
N GLY A 33 -16.39 21.56 0.56
CA GLY A 33 -16.55 22.86 -0.09
C GLY A 33 -15.90 24.02 0.66
N GLY A 34 -15.09 24.79 -0.07
CA GLY A 34 -14.88 26.22 0.21
C GLY A 34 -13.87 26.59 1.28
N ALA A 35 -13.17 25.66 1.93
CA ALA A 35 -12.14 26.01 2.90
C ALA A 35 -10.87 25.19 2.69
N ILE A 36 -9.86 25.81 2.08
CA ILE A 36 -8.48 25.33 2.15
C ILE A 36 -8.01 25.63 3.59
N ILE A 37 -8.44 24.79 4.54
CA ILE A 37 -8.06 24.87 5.95
C ILE A 37 -6.66 24.28 6.06
N ALA A 38 -5.81 24.90 6.87
CA ALA A 38 -4.39 24.62 7.10
C ALA A 38 -4.01 23.18 7.54
N ASN A 39 -4.89 22.19 7.40
CA ASN A 39 -4.71 20.77 7.70
C ASN A 39 -4.46 19.90 6.45
N THR A 40 -4.36 20.52 5.26
CA THR A 40 -4.29 19.84 3.96
C THR A 40 -3.06 18.92 3.84
N GLY A 41 -1.92 19.32 4.42
CA GLY A 41 -0.68 18.52 4.37
C GLY A 41 -0.76 17.20 5.15
N MET A 42 -1.37 17.20 6.34
CA MET A 42 -1.54 15.97 7.12
C MET A 42 -2.55 15.03 6.48
N GLU A 43 -3.66 15.55 5.93
CA GLU A 43 -4.66 14.72 5.25
C GLU A 43 -4.11 14.08 3.98
N ILE A 44 -3.32 14.81 3.19
CA ILE A 44 -2.59 14.26 2.04
C ILE A 44 -1.63 13.16 2.51
N PHE A 45 -0.87 13.40 3.58
CA PHE A 45 0.05 12.39 4.13
C PHE A 45 -0.68 11.13 4.60
N PHE A 46 -1.80 11.25 5.31
CA PHE A 46 -2.61 10.12 5.74
C PHE A 46 -3.24 9.37 4.56
N ASN A 47 -3.67 10.09 3.52
CA ASN A 47 -4.15 9.46 2.29
C ASN A 47 -3.01 8.69 1.61
N LEU A 48 -1.84 9.29 1.40
CA LEU A 48 -0.66 8.61 0.86
C LEU A 48 -0.28 7.36 1.66
N ALA A 49 -0.23 7.49 2.99
CA ALA A 49 0.09 6.41 3.89
C ALA A 49 -0.95 5.28 3.81
N ARG A 50 -2.25 5.61 3.69
CA ARG A 50 -3.32 4.63 3.50
C ARG A 50 -3.12 3.81 2.23
N TYR A 51 -2.82 4.44 1.10
CA TYR A 51 -2.54 3.73 -0.15
C TYR A 51 -1.26 2.89 -0.04
N GLY A 52 -0.22 3.39 0.63
CA GLY A 52 0.99 2.62 0.92
C GLY A 52 0.70 1.37 1.75
N VAL A 53 -0.04 1.51 2.85
CA VAL A 53 -0.42 0.37 3.72
C VAL A 53 -1.29 -0.64 2.97
N LEU A 54 -2.22 -0.19 2.13
CA LEU A 54 -3.02 -1.08 1.28
C LEU A 54 -2.12 -1.86 0.30
N GLY A 55 -1.19 -1.19 -0.37
CA GLY A 55 -0.23 -1.84 -1.26
C GLY A 55 0.65 -2.87 -0.54
N ALA A 56 1.14 -2.53 0.66
CA ALA A 56 1.90 -3.45 1.50
C ALA A 56 1.07 -4.67 1.90
N ALA A 57 -0.17 -4.46 2.36
CA ALA A 57 -1.07 -5.53 2.74
C ALA A 57 -1.35 -6.48 1.57
N THR A 58 -1.64 -5.96 0.37
CA THR A 58 -1.84 -6.77 -0.84
C THR A 58 -0.62 -7.62 -1.17
N ALA A 59 0.59 -7.05 -1.12
CA ALA A 59 1.81 -7.79 -1.39
C ALA A 59 2.07 -8.89 -0.35
N LEU A 60 1.84 -8.61 0.93
CA LEU A 60 1.99 -9.59 2.01
C LEU A 60 0.97 -10.74 1.89
N VAL A 61 -0.29 -10.43 1.59
CA VAL A 61 -1.34 -11.43 1.36
C VAL A 61 -0.96 -12.33 0.17
N PHE A 62 -0.45 -11.76 -0.91
CA PHE A 62 0.00 -12.54 -2.07
C PHE A 62 1.15 -13.49 -1.72
N VAL A 63 2.13 -13.01 -0.94
CA VAL A 63 3.25 -13.85 -0.46
C VAL A 63 2.77 -14.97 0.45
N LEU A 64 1.81 -14.69 1.34
CA LEU A 64 1.20 -15.70 2.20
C LEU A 64 0.45 -16.74 1.36
N ALA A 65 -0.37 -16.32 0.41
CA ALA A 65 -1.09 -17.21 -0.50
C ALA A 65 -0.12 -18.08 -1.31
N TYR A 66 0.99 -17.51 -1.79
CA TYR A 66 2.02 -18.27 -2.50
C TYR A 66 2.72 -19.31 -1.61
N GLN A 67 2.98 -18.98 -0.34
CA GLN A 67 3.57 -19.93 0.62
C GLN A 67 2.60 -21.03 1.04
N LEU A 68 1.30 -20.73 1.08
CA LEU A 68 0.24 -21.68 1.42
C LEU A 68 -0.21 -22.53 0.23
N LYS A 69 0.10 -22.11 -1.01
CA LYS A 69 -0.17 -22.91 -2.20
C LYS A 69 0.58 -24.23 -2.05
N PRO A 70 -0.11 -25.39 -2.07
CA PRO A 70 0.56 -26.67 -2.01
C PRO A 70 1.50 -26.74 -3.19
N LYS A 71 2.79 -26.96 -2.89
CA LYS A 71 3.77 -27.33 -3.91
C LYS A 71 3.41 -28.74 -4.33
N GLU A 72 2.50 -28.84 -5.28
CA GLU A 72 2.17 -30.11 -5.90
C GLU A 72 3.48 -30.74 -6.38
N ASN A 73 3.70 -31.97 -5.93
CA ASN A 73 4.87 -32.81 -6.08
C ASN A 73 5.64 -32.51 -7.39
N VAL A 74 6.78 -31.81 -7.29
CA VAL A 74 7.83 -31.93 -8.30
C VAL A 74 8.44 -33.31 -8.08
N ARG A 75 7.87 -34.31 -8.77
CA ARG A 75 8.46 -35.64 -8.94
C ARG A 75 9.78 -35.53 -9.69
#